data_AF-A0A925K8U2-F1
#
_entry.id   AF-A0A925K8U2-F1
#
_cell.length_a   1.000
_cell.length_b   1.000
_cell.length_c   1.000
_cell.angle_alpha   90.00
_cell.angle_beta   90.00
_cell.angle_gamma   90.00
#
_symmetry.space_group_name_H-M   'P 1'
#
loop_
_entity.id
_entity.type
_entity.pdbx_description
1 polymer ?
#
loop_
_entity_poly.entity_id
_entity_poly.type
_entity_poly.pdbx_seq_one_letter_code
_entity_poly.pdbx_strand_id
1 'polypeptide(L)' 'METVKKSTGLYWILFFVSIAASVIVYKIGGGYSSMVLPFNVTFFAKAMDLM' A
#
# COMPACT_ATOMS: atom_id res chain seq x y z
N MET A 1 -13.18 -2.61 25.80
CA MET A 1 -12.16 -2.49 24.73
C MET A 1 -12.41 -1.18 24.04
N GLU A 2 -11.50 -0.22 24.18
CA GLU A 2 -11.54 1.01 23.38
C GLU A 2 -11.38 0.60 21.91
N THR A 3 -12.46 0.64 21.14
CA THR A 3 -12.43 0.54 19.68
C THR A 3 -11.79 1.82 19.16
N VAL A 4 -10.46 1.88 19.20
CA VAL A 4 -9.68 2.89 18.50
C VAL A 4 -10.06 2.74 17.02
N LYS A 5 -10.86 3.68 16.53
CA LYS A 5 -11.34 3.72 15.14
C LYS A 5 -10.11 3.67 14.24
N LYS A 6 -9.88 2.52 13.60
CA LYS A 6 -8.73 2.31 12.73
C LYS A 6 -8.86 3.28 11.56
N SER A 7 -7.88 4.17 11.42
CA SER A 7 -7.91 5.20 10.37
C SER A 7 -7.60 4.55 9.01
N THR A 8 -8.62 3.95 8.40
CA THR A 8 -8.56 3.38 7.04
C THR A 8 -8.15 4.43 6.00
N GLY A 9 -8.47 5.70 6.24
CA GLY A 9 -8.05 6.83 5.40
C GLY A 9 -6.54 6.96 5.26
N LEU A 10 -5.76 6.73 6.34
CA LEU A 10 -4.30 6.75 6.26
C LEU A 10 -3.78 5.65 5.33
N TYR A 11 -4.38 4.46 5.39
CA TYR A 11 -3.99 3.33 4.55
C TYR A 11 -4.36 3.51 3.08
N TRP A 12 -5.44 4.22 2.77
CA TRP A 12 -5.73 4.63 1.39
C TRP A 12 -4.63 5.54 0.84
N ILE A 13 -4.16 6.52 1.62
CA ILE A 13 -3.06 7.40 1.21
C ILE A 13 -1.79 6.56 0.98
N LEU A 14 -1.42 5.70 1.93
CA LEU A 14 -0.26 4.79 1.80
C LEU A 14 -0.38 3.86 0.59
N PHE A 15 -1.58 3.38 0.27
CA PHE A 15 -1.83 2.54 -0.91
C PHE A 15 -1.54 3.29 -2.20
N PHE A 16 -2.05 4.51 -2.37
CA PHE A 16 -1.78 5.31 -3.57
C PHE A 16 -0.29 5.69 -3.69
N VAL A 17 0.36 6.00 -2.56
CA VAL A 17 1.81 6.25 -2.52
C VAL A 17 2.59 4.99 -2.93
N SER A 18 2.17 3.81 -2.46
CA SER A 18 2.77 2.53 -2.82
C SER A 18 2.63 2.20 -4.30
N ILE A 19 1.47 2.48 -4.90
CA ILE A 19 1.24 2.34 -6.35
C ILE A 19 2.18 3.27 -7.12
N ALA A 20 2.29 4.54 -6.72
CA ALA A 20 3.21 5.49 -7.35
C ALA A 20 4.67 5.03 -7.25
N ALA A 21 5.09 4.55 -6.09
CA ALA A 21 6.42 3.97 -5.88
C ALA A 21 6.64 2.75 -6.77
N SER A 22 5.65 1.86 -6.92
CA SER A 22 5.73 0.69 -7.79
C SER A 22 5.93 1.06 -9.27
N VAL A 23 5.27 2.12 -9.74
CA VAL A 23 5.45 2.66 -11.10
C VAL A 23 6.84 3.30 -11.28
N ILE A 24 7.32 4.05 -10.28
CA ILE A 24 8.66 4.66 -10.32
C ILE A 24 9.74 3.57 -10.35
N VAL A 25 9.62 2.56 -9.48
CA VAL A 25 10.57 1.43 -9.44
C VAL A 25 10.49 0.61 -10.71
N TYR A 26 9.30 0.44 -11.31
CA TYR A 26 9.18 -0.20 -12.62
C TYR A 26 9.93 0.56 -13.71
N LYS A 27 9.87 1.90 -13.73
CA LYS A 27 10.60 2.71 -14.71
C LYS A 27 12.12 2.68 -14.55
N ILE A 28 12.62 2.58 -13.31
CA ILE A 28 14.07 2.67 -13.03
C ILE A 28 14.72 1.28 -12.93
N GLY A 29 14.08 0.36 -12.22
CA GLY A 29 14.60 -0.98 -11.91
C GLY A 29 13.92 -2.11 -12.69
N GLY A 30 12.93 -1.83 -13.53
CA GLY A 30 12.23 -2.85 -14.32
C GLY A 30 11.64 -3.97 -13.44
N GLY A 31 12.23 -5.16 -13.52
CA GLY A 31 11.77 -6.36 -12.81
C GLY A 31 11.77 -6.26 -11.28
N TYR A 32 12.58 -5.36 -10.70
CA TYR A 32 12.58 -5.13 -9.25
C TYR A 32 11.29 -4.48 -8.73
N SER A 33 10.42 -3.99 -9.62
CA SER A 33 9.06 -3.53 -9.26
C SER A 33 8.26 -4.57 -8.46
N SER A 34 8.54 -5.85 -8.71
CA SER A 34 7.94 -6.98 -7.99
C SER A 34 8.19 -6.96 -6.48
N MET A 35 9.29 -6.35 -6.00
CA MET A 35 9.55 -6.17 -4.56
C MET A 35 8.58 -5.18 -3.90
N VAL A 36 7.93 -4.30 -4.69
CA VAL A 36 6.97 -3.31 -4.19
C VAL A 36 5.54 -3.86 -4.17
N LEU A 37 5.24 -4.92 -4.94
CA LEU A 37 3.92 -5.53 -5.02
C LEU A 37 3.33 -5.97 -3.66
N PRO A 38 4.09 -6.57 -2.73
CA PRO A 38 3.55 -6.95 -1.42
C PRO A 38 3.04 -5.77 -0.60
N PHE A 39 3.64 -4.57 -0.76
CA PHE A 39 3.20 -3.35 -0.08
C PHE A 39 1.87 -2.85 -0.64
N ASN A 40 1.67 -2.93 -1.96
CA ASN A 40 0.40 -2.59 -2.59
C ASN A 40 -0.73 -3.45 -2.01
N VAL A 41 -0.53 -4.76 -1.91
CA VAL A 41 -1.53 -5.70 -1.36
C VAL A 41 -1.75 -5.45 0.14
N THR A 42 -0.68 -5.21 0.89
CA THR A 42 -0.76 -4.98 2.34
C THR A 42 -1.52 -3.69 2.67
N PHE A 43 -1.19 -2.59 2.01
CA PHE A 43 -1.88 -1.32 2.25
C PHE A 43 -3.31 -1.33 1.72
N PHE A 44 -3.56 -2.02 0.60
CA PHE A 44 -4.92 -2.20 0.09
C PHE A 44 -5.81 -2.96 1.09
N ALA A 45 -5.34 -4.10 1.61
CA ALA A 45 -6.08 -4.87 2.59
C ALA A 45 -6.29 -4.10 3.91
N LYS A 46 -5.30 -3.32 4.37
CA LYS A 46 -5.47 -2.42 5.53
C LYS A 46 -6.42 -1.25 5.26
N ALA A 47 -6.44 -0.73 4.03
CA ALA A 47 -7.36 0.32 3.60
C ALA A 47 -8.81 -0.16 3.52
N MET A 48 -9.00 -1.43 3.16
CA MET A 48 -10.29 -2.12 3.20
C MET A 48 -10.69 -2.62 4.60
N ASP A 49 -9.87 -2.38 5.63
CA ASP A 49 -10.05 -2.92 6.98
C ASP A 49 -10.16 -4.46 7.04
N LEU A 50 -9.50 -5.16 6.10
CA LEU A 50 -9.46 -6.62 6.05
C LEU A 50 -8.38 -7.24 6.95
N MET A 51 -7.48 -6.41 7.49
CA MET A 51 -6.34 -6.78 8.36
C MET A 51 -6.15 -5.72 9.42
#